data_AF-A0A0D0GAJ3-F1
#
_entry.id   AF-A0A0D0GAJ3-F1
#
_cell.length_a   1.000
_cell.length_b   1.000
_cell.length_c   1.000
_cell.angle_alpha   90.00
_cell.angle_beta   90.00
_cell.angle_gamma   90.00
#
_symmetry.space_group_name_H-M   'P 1'
#
loop_
_entity.id
_entity.type
_entity.pdbx_description
1 polymer ?
#
loop_
_entity_poly.entity_id
_entity_poly.type
_entity_poly.pdbx_seq_one_letter_code
_entity_poly.pdbx_strand_id
1 'polypeptide(L)'
;MYAFVIGGTLALIGQLLLRKWSFIRVMTIFVFIGMVTESIGVYRPIQSFAHAGVETTLVHLGASCIQAVKTGDFTNVVFFLSFPIFVAWMTAIVCKPRGRIE
;
A
#
# COMPACT_ATOMS: atom_id res chain seq x y z
N MET A 1 -3.72 -14.38 -13.67
CA MET A 1 -5.05 -13.74 -13.85
C MET A 1 -5.67 -13.33 -12.52
N TYR A 2 -5.74 -14.21 -11.51
CA TYR A 2 -6.28 -13.88 -10.18
C TYR A 2 -5.61 -12.68 -9.49
N ALA A 3 -4.28 -12.56 -9.58
CA ALA A 3 -3.53 -11.40 -9.06
C ALA A 3 -4.03 -10.05 -9.64
N PHE A 4 -4.27 -10.01 -10.95
CA PHE A 4 -4.74 -8.80 -11.62
C PHE A 4 -6.19 -8.45 -11.24
N VAL A 5 -7.05 -9.46 -11.12
CA VAL A 5 -8.46 -9.25 -10.73
C VAL A 5 -8.58 -8.75 -9.29
N ILE A 6 -7.82 -9.35 -8.36
CA ILE A 6 -7.87 -8.99 -6.94
C ILE A 6 -7.26 -7.59 -6.73
N GLY A 7 -6.09 -7.32 -7.32
CA GLY A 7 -5.46 -5.99 -7.27
C GLY A 7 -6.31 -4.91 -7.94
N GLY A 8 -6.86 -5.19 -9.13
CA GLY A 8 -7.73 -4.28 -9.87
C GLY A 8 -9.06 -3.99 -9.16
N THR A 9 -9.65 -5.01 -8.51
CA THR A 9 -10.87 -4.82 -7.71
C THR A 9 -10.58 -3.99 -6.46
N LEU A 10 -9.44 -4.21 -5.79
CA LEU A 10 -9.02 -3.37 -4.67
C LEU A 10 -8.81 -1.91 -5.11
N ALA A 11 -8.19 -1.70 -6.27
CA ALA A 11 -7.98 -0.38 -6.83
C ALA A 11 -9.30 0.32 -7.18
N LEU A 12 -10.26 -0.40 -7.77
CA LEU A 12 -11.62 0.11 -8.04
C LEU A 12 -12.35 0.49 -6.75
N ILE A 13 -12.28 -0.33 -5.71
CA ILE A 13 -12.85 -0.02 -4.40
C ILE A 13 -12.20 1.25 -3.82
N GLY A 14 -10.88 1.37 -3.89
CA GLY A 14 -10.14 2.55 -3.45
C GLY A 14 -10.56 3.81 -4.19
N GLN A 15 -10.66 3.75 -5.52
CA GLN A 15 -11.14 4.86 -6.36
C GLN A 15 -12.59 5.25 -6.03
N LEU A 16 -13.46 4.27 -5.77
CA LEU A 16 -14.85 4.52 -5.38
C LEU A 16 -14.94 5.20 -4.01
N LEU A 17 -14.12 4.79 -3.04
CA LEU A 17 -14.04 5.41 -1.72
C LEU A 17 -13.50 6.83 -1.80
N LEU A 18 -12.50 7.08 -2.64
CA LEU A 18 -11.93 8.41 -2.87
C LEU A 18 -12.93 9.41 -3.47
N ARG A 19 -13.94 8.93 -4.21
CA ARG A 19 -15.01 9.80 -4.71
C ARG A 19 -15.86 10.41 -3.57
N LYS A 20 -15.94 9.75 -2.41
CA LYS A 20 -16.82 10.16 -1.30
C LYS A 20 -16.06 10.67 -0.07
N TRP A 21 -14.81 10.27 0.11
CA TRP A 21 -14.00 10.58 1.29
C TRP A 21 -12.67 11.25 0.94
N SER A 22 -12.10 11.99 1.90
CA SER A 22 -10.76 12.57 1.77
C SER A 22 -9.69 11.47 1.63
N PHE A 23 -8.69 11.74 0.80
CA PHE A 23 -7.57 10.84 0.50
C PHE A 23 -6.92 10.24 1.75
N ILE A 24 -6.65 11.09 2.76
CA ILE A 24 -6.05 10.68 4.03
C ILE A 24 -6.88 9.61 4.74
N ARG A 25 -8.22 9.77 4.77
CA ARG A 25 -9.11 8.81 5.45
C ARG A 25 -9.13 7.46 4.74
N VAL A 26 -9.17 7.46 3.41
CA VAL A 26 -9.20 6.22 2.64
C VAL A 26 -7.89 5.45 2.80
N MET A 27 -6.75 6.14 2.74
CA MET A 27 -5.44 5.52 2.97
C MET A 27 -5.35 4.88 4.35
N THR A 28 -5.73 5.59 5.42
CA THR A 28 -5.67 5.06 6.78
C THR A 28 -6.56 3.83 6.96
N ILE A 29 -7.78 3.84 6.39
CA ILE A 29 -8.69 2.69 6.46
C ILE A 29 -8.08 1.47 5.73
N PHE A 30 -7.51 1.67 4.54
CA PHE A 30 -6.87 0.59 3.78
C PHE A 30 -5.66 -0.02 4.52
N VAL A 31 -4.82 0.82 5.12
CA VAL A 31 -3.68 0.36 5.94
C VAL A 31 -4.18 -0.38 7.18
N PHE A 32 -5.21 0.14 7.85
CA PHE A 32 -5.79 -0.49 9.04
C PHE A 32 -6.40 -1.86 8.73
N ILE A 33 -7.11 -1.99 7.61
CA ILE A 33 -7.65 -3.28 7.13
C ILE A 33 -6.51 -4.28 6.91
N GLY A 34 -5.39 -3.86 6.33
CA GLY A 34 -4.20 -4.71 6.19
C GLY A 34 -3.61 -5.15 7.52
N MET A 35 -3.52 -4.21 8.46
CA MET A 35 -3.04 -4.47 9.82
C MET A 35 -3.90 -5.51 10.56
N VAL A 36 -5.23 -5.37 10.47
CA VAL A 36 -6.19 -6.30 11.10
C VAL A 36 -6.19 -7.66 10.40
N THR A 37 -6.11 -7.69 9.07
CA THR A 37 -6.10 -8.97 8.32
C THR A 37 -4.85 -9.79 8.66
N GLU A 38 -3.72 -9.12 8.88
CA GLU A 38 -2.48 -9.77 9.29
C GLU A 38 -2.44 -10.13 10.78
N SER A 39 -3.11 -9.36 11.64
CA SER A 39 -3.21 -9.70 13.05
C SER A 39 -4.02 -11.00 13.26
N ILE A 40 -5.06 -11.23 12.45
CA ILE A 40 -5.89 -12.44 12.46
C ILE A 40 -5.19 -13.61 11.72
N GLY A 41 -4.12 -13.35 10.96
CA GLY A 41 -3.34 -14.38 10.24
C GLY A 41 -3.96 -14.86 8.92
N VAL A 42 -5.04 -14.22 8.47
CA VAL A 42 -5.73 -14.55 7.19
C VAL A 42 -5.02 -13.89 5.99
N TYR A 43 -4.07 -13.00 6.24
CA TYR A 43 -3.35 -12.30 5.19
C TYR A 43 -2.46 -13.23 4.35
N ARG A 44 -1.74 -14.17 4.99
CA ARG A 44 -0.87 -15.14 4.30
C ARG A 44 -1.55 -16.00 3.23
N PRO A 45 -2.73 -16.64 3.48
CA PRO A 45 -3.40 -17.41 2.43
C PRO A 45 -3.86 -16.51 1.29
N ILE A 46 -4.40 -15.32 1.57
CA ILE A 46 -4.83 -14.35 0.55
C ILE A 46 -3.63 -13.87 -0.30
N GLN A 47 -2.50 -13.59 0.35
CA GLN A 47 -1.24 -13.23 -0.30
C GLN A 47 -0.71 -14.38 -1.17
N SER A 48 -0.85 -15.64 -0.76
CA SER A 48 -0.43 -16.78 -1.57
C SER A 48 -1.24 -16.90 -2.88
N PHE A 49 -2.55 -16.64 -2.84
CA PHE A 49 -3.43 -16.69 -4.02
C PHE A 49 -3.28 -15.48 -4.95
N ALA A 50 -3.00 -14.30 -4.41
CA ALA A 50 -3.00 -13.03 -5.16
C ALA A 50 -1.60 -12.45 -5.41
N HIS A 51 -0.59 -12.89 -4.64
CA HIS A 51 0.83 -12.50 -4.65
C HIS A 51 1.06 -11.06 -5.13
N ALA A 52 1.47 -10.87 -6.39
CA ALA A 52 1.80 -9.58 -6.97
C ALA A 52 0.66 -8.54 -6.95
N GLY A 53 -0.60 -8.98 -6.93
CA GLY A 53 -1.77 -8.11 -6.92
C GLY A 53 -2.10 -7.49 -5.56
N VAL A 54 -1.71 -8.17 -4.48
CA VAL A 54 -1.94 -7.69 -3.11
C VAL A 54 -0.69 -6.99 -2.57
N GLU A 55 0.50 -7.49 -2.91
CA GLU A 55 1.78 -6.91 -2.48
C GLU A 55 1.95 -5.45 -2.91
N THR A 56 1.41 -5.06 -4.07
CA THR A 56 1.52 -3.69 -4.58
C THR A 56 0.52 -2.69 -3.96
N THR A 57 -0.32 -3.12 -3.03
CA THR A 57 -1.41 -2.29 -2.46
C THR A 57 -1.13 -1.80 -1.03
N LEU A 58 -1.83 -0.75 -0.59
CA LEU A 58 -1.72 -0.21 0.79
C LEU A 58 -2.06 -1.22 1.89
N VAL A 59 -2.82 -2.26 1.57
CA VAL A 59 -3.13 -3.35 2.51
C VAL A 59 -1.86 -4.13 2.85
N HIS A 60 -0.94 -4.29 1.89
CA HIS A 60 0.35 -4.92 2.12
C HIS A 60 1.25 -4.12 3.03
N LEU A 61 1.30 -2.79 2.87
CA LEU A 61 2.01 -1.91 3.81
C LEU A 61 1.54 -2.15 5.26
N GLY A 62 0.23 -2.25 5.48
CA GLY A 62 -0.36 -2.53 6.80
C GLY A 62 0.00 -3.90 7.36
N ALA A 63 -0.04 -4.94 6.51
CA ALA A 63 0.35 -6.28 6.90
C ALA A 63 1.86 -6.41 7.20
N SER A 64 2.71 -5.85 6.34
CA SER A 64 4.15 -5.79 6.54
C SER A 64 4.53 -5.07 7.83
N CYS A 65 3.76 -4.07 8.26
CA CYS A 65 3.96 -3.41 9.56
C CYS A 65 3.78 -4.39 10.73
N ILE A 66 2.71 -5.19 10.75
CA ILE A 66 2.49 -6.20 11.79
C ILE A 66 3.55 -7.30 11.74
N GLN A 67 3.92 -7.75 10.54
CA GLN A 67 5.01 -8.73 10.39
C GLN A 67 6.34 -8.17 10.91
N ALA A 68 6.67 -6.91 10.61
CA ALA A 68 7.88 -6.26 11.09
C ALA A 68 7.91 -6.15 12.62
N VAL A 69 6.78 -5.85 13.26
CA VAL A 69 6.70 -5.86 14.74
C VAL A 69 6.87 -7.28 15.30
N LYS A 70 6.32 -8.30 14.64
CA LYS A 70 6.40 -9.70 15.09
C LYS A 70 7.80 -10.32 14.91
N THR A 71 8.47 -10.01 13.81
CA THR A 71 9.72 -10.67 13.39
C THR A 71 10.96 -9.79 13.59
N GLY A 72 10.78 -8.48 13.76
CA GLY A 72 11.87 -7.50 13.83
C GLY A 72 12.40 -7.05 12.47
N ASP A 73 11.90 -7.60 11.37
CA ASP A 73 12.33 -7.30 10.01
C ASP A 73 11.51 -6.16 9.38
N PHE A 74 12.08 -4.96 9.35
CA PHE A 74 11.45 -3.78 8.76
C PHE A 74 11.74 -3.60 7.26
N THR A 75 12.53 -4.50 6.65
CA THR A 75 13.00 -4.41 5.26
C THR A 75 11.87 -4.10 4.28
N ASN A 76 10.76 -4.84 4.36
CA ASN A 76 9.62 -4.65 3.45
C ASN A 76 8.98 -3.27 3.62
N VAL A 77 8.79 -2.80 4.85
CA VAL A 77 8.22 -1.47 5.12
C VAL A 77 9.15 -0.36 4.63
N VAL A 78 10.45 -0.51 4.86
CA VAL A 78 11.47 0.45 4.40
C VAL A 78 11.46 0.54 2.88
N PHE A 79 11.38 -0.58 2.15
CA PHE A 79 11.27 -0.56 0.69
C PHE A 79 10.06 0.24 0.18
N PHE A 80 8.90 0.09 0.82
CA PHE A 80 7.69 0.84 0.45
C PHE A 80 7.80 2.35 0.66
N LEU A 81 8.62 2.80 1.61
CA LEU A 81 8.84 4.22 1.87
C LEU A 81 9.99 4.77 1.03
N SER A 82 11.11 4.06 0.97
CA SER A 82 12.33 4.52 0.30
C SER A 82 12.19 4.59 -1.22
N PHE A 83 11.51 3.64 -1.86
CA PHE A 83 11.40 3.61 -3.32
C PHE A 83 10.63 4.84 -3.87
N PRO A 84 9.42 5.19 -3.37
CA PRO A 84 8.72 6.38 -3.81
C PRO A 84 9.45 7.69 -3.51
N ILE A 85 10.12 7.78 -2.36
CA ILE A 85 10.89 8.98 -1.99
C ILE A 85 12.06 9.19 -2.96
N PHE A 86 12.79 8.12 -3.28
CA PHE A 86 13.88 8.18 -4.25
C PHE A 86 13.39 8.55 -5.65
N VAL A 87 12.31 7.92 -6.12
CA VAL A 87 11.69 8.25 -7.41
C VAL A 87 11.19 9.69 -7.43
N ALA A 88 10.59 10.17 -6.34
CA ALA A 88 10.13 11.55 -6.22
C ALA A 88 11.30 12.55 -6.29
N TRP A 89 12.42 12.24 -5.63
CA TRP A 89 13.64 13.06 -5.69
C TRP A 89 14.24 13.09 -7.11
N MET A 90 14.36 11.94 -7.76
CA MET A 90 14.80 11.83 -9.17
C MET A 90 13.89 12.63 -10.10
N THR A 91 12.57 12.53 -9.92
CA THR A 91 11.58 13.25 -10.73
C THR A 91 11.66 14.75 -10.47
N ALA A 92 11.95 15.16 -9.23
CA ALA A 92 12.10 16.58 -8.90
C ALA A 92 13.32 17.21 -9.60
N ILE A 93 14.41 16.47 -9.78
CA ILE A 93 15.59 16.92 -10.53
C ILE A 93 15.27 17.08 -12.02
N VAL A 94 14.56 16.12 -12.62
CA VAL A 94 14.25 16.13 -14.06
C VAL A 94 13.17 17.16 -14.41
N CYS A 95 12.09 17.22 -13.64
CA CYS A 95 10.90 17.99 -14.01
C CYS A 95 10.82 19.39 -13.37
N LYS A 96 11.79 19.79 -12.54
CA LYS A 96 11.83 21.08 -11.78
C LYS A 96 10.43 21.48 -11.29
N PRO A 97 9.89 20.81 -10.25
CA PRO A 97 8.50 20.94 -9.86
C PRO A 97 8.16 22.40 -9.54
N ARG A 98 7.13 22.91 -10.21
CA ARG A 98 6.59 24.25 -9.95
C ARG A 98 5.88 24.20 -8.61
N GLY A 99 6.45 24.82 -7.59
CA GLY A 99 5.91 24.85 -6.23
C GLY A 99 4.51 25.47 -6.22
N ARG A 100 3.48 24.62 -6.24
CA ARG A 100 2.11 25.03 -5.94
C ARG A 100 1.72 24.37 -4.63
N ILE A 101 2.14 25.06 -3.58
CA ILE A 101 1.58 24.99 -2.24
C ILE A 101 0.27 25.79 -2.31
N GLU A 102 -0.83 25.10 -2.59
CA GLU A 102 -2.20 25.55 -2.31
C GLU A 102 -2.81 24.57 -1.31
#